data_AF-A0A8H6PJL1-F1
#
_entry.id   AF-A0A8H6PJL1-F1
#
_cell.length_a   1.000
_cell.length_b   1.000
_cell.length_c   1.000
_cell.angle_alpha   90.00
_cell.angle_beta   90.00
_cell.angle_gamma   90.00
#
_symmetry.space_group_name_H-M   'P 1'
#
loop_
_entity.id
_entity.type
_entity.pdbx_description
1 polymer ?
#
loop_
_entity_poly.entity_id
_entity_poly.type
_entity_poly.pdbx_seq_one_letter_code
_entity_poly.pdbx_strand_id
1 'polypeptide(L)'
;MTRTLLFCVAEEAKPFIPKALREFSTEKEAPPLYYLVESDICPDKREGFRIELQDGESFDSDFINASKEQCQNWALEKWYQAKVKFIEPNVIAIADERSARDGSLLMSFYYPEVSPEEPTFEFDGWGPLPPKANNWYDFRIDHRAADAFHGSLMWSPQDSAYPIYFGCPEKFTDETGIFDVFKAVKCMDGEDSGDDE
;
A
#
# COMPACT_ATOMS: atom_id res chain seq x y z
N MET A 1 3.91 15.20 8.86
CA MET A 1 3.21 13.92 8.64
C MET A 1 3.39 13.56 7.18
N THR A 2 3.90 12.36 6.95
CA THR A 2 4.12 11.71 5.66
C THR A 2 2.82 11.09 5.15
N ARG A 3 2.75 10.75 3.86
CA ARG A 3 1.61 10.06 3.24
C ARG A 3 2.04 9.12 2.13
N THR A 4 1.25 8.08 1.92
CA THR A 4 1.44 7.10 0.84
C THR A 4 1.12 7.73 -0.51
N LEU A 5 1.88 7.39 -1.54
CA LEU A 5 1.60 7.83 -2.91
C LEU A 5 0.47 6.99 -3.50
N LEU A 6 -0.53 7.63 -4.11
CA LEU A 6 -1.59 7.00 -4.89
C LEU A 6 -1.41 7.34 -6.37
N PHE A 7 -1.10 6.32 -7.17
CA PHE A 7 -1.00 6.44 -8.63
C PHE A 7 -2.32 6.02 -9.28
N CYS A 8 -2.70 6.71 -10.36
CA CYS A 8 -3.78 6.29 -11.25
C CYS A 8 -3.17 5.92 -12.60
N VAL A 9 -3.20 4.63 -12.96
CA VAL A 9 -2.55 4.13 -14.18
C VAL A 9 -3.52 3.79 -15.30
N ALA A 10 -4.83 3.87 -15.05
CA ALA A 10 -5.87 3.60 -16.03
C ALA A 10 -6.90 4.74 -16.07
N GLU A 11 -7.39 5.09 -17.25
CA GLU A 11 -8.44 6.12 -17.41
C GLU A 11 -9.74 5.68 -16.72
N GLU A 12 -10.04 4.38 -16.81
CA GLU A 12 -11.20 3.74 -16.20
C GLU A 12 -11.19 3.91 -14.68
N ALA A 13 -10.01 4.04 -14.06
CA ALA A 13 -9.86 4.19 -12.61
C ALA A 13 -10.10 5.62 -12.12
N LYS A 14 -10.06 6.64 -12.98
CA LYS A 14 -10.22 8.05 -12.56
C LYS A 14 -11.49 8.31 -11.74
N PRO A 15 -12.68 7.78 -12.10
CA PRO A 15 -13.89 7.97 -11.30
C PRO A 15 -13.81 7.37 -9.88
N PHE A 16 -12.90 6.43 -9.63
CA PHE A 16 -12.70 5.81 -8.33
C PHE A 16 -11.76 6.61 -7.41
N ILE A 17 -10.87 7.44 -7.96
CA ILE A 17 -9.86 8.17 -7.18
C ILE A 17 -10.45 9.08 -6.10
N PRO A 18 -11.51 9.88 -6.34
CA PRO A 18 -12.11 10.67 -5.26
C PRO A 18 -12.61 9.82 -4.09
N LYS A 19 -13.05 8.59 -4.36
CA LYS A 19 -13.46 7.64 -3.32
C LYS A 19 -12.25 7.15 -2.52
N ALA A 20 -11.19 6.72 -3.20
CA ALA A 20 -9.96 6.26 -2.55
C ALA A 20 -9.25 7.36 -1.75
N LEU A 21 -9.28 8.63 -2.20
CA LEU A 21 -8.69 9.76 -1.47
C LEU A 21 -9.46 10.15 -0.21
N ARG A 22 -10.79 9.92 -0.20
CA ARG A 22 -11.66 10.19 0.94
C ARG A 22 -11.59 9.12 2.02
N GLU A 23 -10.70 8.14 1.90
CA GLU A 23 -10.47 7.15 2.95
C GLU A 23 -10.03 7.87 4.23
N PHE A 24 -11.00 8.05 5.13
CA PHE A 24 -10.77 8.45 6.50
C PHE A 24 -10.41 7.18 7.25
N SER A 25 -9.35 7.23 8.07
CA SER A 25 -9.21 6.25 9.13
C SER A 25 -10.53 6.11 9.88
N THR A 26 -10.76 4.97 10.53
CA THR A 26 -11.94 4.78 11.39
C THR A 26 -12.06 5.86 12.48
N GLU A 27 -10.97 6.60 12.75
CA GLU A 27 -10.94 7.83 13.54
C GLU A 27 -11.41 9.06 12.75
N LYS A 28 -12.49 9.68 13.23
CA LYS A 28 -13.24 10.79 12.60
C LYS A 28 -12.43 12.06 12.25
N GLU A 29 -11.21 12.19 12.74
CA GLU A 29 -10.30 13.34 12.52
C GLU A 29 -8.95 12.93 11.91
N ALA A 30 -8.82 11.67 11.47
CA ALA A 30 -7.58 11.22 10.87
C ALA A 30 -7.31 11.97 9.56
N PRO A 31 -6.07 12.42 9.35
CA PRO A 31 -5.67 13.03 8.09
C PRO A 31 -5.73 12.00 6.96
N PRO A 32 -6.05 12.42 5.71
CA PRO A 32 -6.12 11.47 4.61
C PRO A 32 -4.81 10.71 4.39
N LEU A 33 -4.92 9.46 3.96
CA LEU A 33 -3.77 8.55 3.84
C LEU A 33 -2.84 8.90 2.67
N TYR A 34 -3.42 9.45 1.60
CA TYR A 34 -2.76 9.52 0.29
C TYR A 34 -2.31 10.92 -0.14
N TYR A 35 -1.29 10.94 -0.99
CA TYR A 35 -0.99 11.98 -1.98
C TYR A 35 -1.29 11.43 -3.38
N LEU A 36 -2.16 12.12 -4.15
CA LEU A 36 -2.41 11.77 -5.54
C LEU A 36 -1.21 12.15 -6.42
N VAL A 37 -0.69 11.19 -7.19
CA VAL A 37 0.41 11.41 -8.12
C VAL A 37 -0.12 11.72 -9.52
N GLU A 38 -0.03 12.99 -9.89
CA GLU A 38 -0.54 13.51 -11.16
C GLU A 38 0.57 13.76 -12.17
N SER A 39 1.79 14.05 -11.70
CA SER A 39 2.91 14.37 -12.58
C SER A 39 4.14 13.53 -12.30
N ASP A 40 4.91 13.23 -13.36
CA ASP A 40 6.21 12.59 -13.26
C ASP A 40 7.28 13.49 -12.60
N ILE A 41 6.99 14.79 -12.46
CA ILE A 41 7.77 15.75 -11.69
C ILE A 41 7.27 15.74 -10.24
N CYS A 42 8.13 15.26 -9.33
CA CYS A 42 7.84 15.33 -7.90
C CYS A 42 7.86 16.79 -7.43
N PRO A 43 6.84 17.27 -6.70
CA PRO A 43 6.84 18.61 -6.14
C PRO A 43 7.91 18.76 -5.05
N ASP A 44 8.43 19.97 -4.86
CA ASP A 44 9.41 20.29 -3.80
C ASP A 44 8.79 20.31 -2.39
N LYS A 45 7.46 20.39 -2.31
CA LYS A 45 6.69 20.50 -1.07
C LYS A 45 5.41 19.69 -1.14
N ARG A 46 4.93 19.24 0.03
CA ARG A 46 3.71 18.44 0.16
C ARG A 46 2.45 19.10 -0.39
N GLU A 47 2.38 20.43 -0.38
CA GLU A 47 1.23 21.17 -0.90
C GLU A 47 1.10 21.07 -2.43
N GLY A 48 2.13 20.57 -3.12
CA GLY A 48 2.06 20.26 -4.55
C GLY A 48 1.32 18.96 -4.87
N PHE A 49 0.98 18.15 -3.87
CA PHE A 49 0.12 16.98 -4.05
C PHE A 49 -1.30 17.27 -3.61
N ARG A 50 -2.27 16.84 -4.41
CA ARG A 50 -3.67 16.81 -3.97
C ARG A 50 -3.92 15.65 -3.02
N ILE A 51 -4.77 15.91 -2.03
CA ILE A 51 -5.16 14.94 -0.99
C ILE A 51 -6.66 14.68 -0.96
N GLU A 52 -7.42 15.40 -1.77
CA GLU A 52 -8.87 15.30 -1.90
C GLU A 52 -9.26 15.69 -3.33
N LEU A 53 -10.36 15.12 -3.81
CA LEU A 53 -11.03 15.47 -5.05
C LEU A 53 -12.54 15.44 -4.81
N GLN A 54 -13.28 16.32 -5.49
CA GLN A 54 -14.74 16.24 -5.53
C GLN A 54 -15.21 15.10 -6.45
N ASP A 55 -16.43 14.63 -6.24
CA ASP A 55 -17.05 13.65 -7.14
C ASP A 55 -17.19 14.24 -8.55
N GLY A 56 -16.60 13.56 -9.53
CA GLY A 56 -16.58 14.00 -10.92
C GLY A 56 -15.57 15.13 -11.21
N GLU A 57 -14.74 15.53 -10.25
CA GLU A 57 -13.62 16.43 -10.51
C GLU A 57 -12.63 15.76 -11.46
N SER A 58 -12.35 16.43 -12.58
CA SER A 58 -11.38 15.95 -13.55
C SER A 58 -9.95 16.12 -13.04
N PHE A 59 -9.09 15.18 -13.39
CA PHE A 59 -7.66 15.32 -13.22
C PHE A 59 -6.90 14.62 -14.35
N ASP A 60 -5.67 15.07 -14.54
CA ASP A 60 -4.72 14.45 -15.44
C ASP A 60 -3.68 13.67 -14.63
N SER A 61 -3.17 12.59 -15.21
CA SER A 61 -2.06 11.85 -14.64
C SER A 61 -1.07 11.48 -15.73
N ASP A 62 0.19 11.87 -15.55
CA ASP A 62 1.31 11.47 -16.41
C ASP A 62 1.58 9.94 -16.33
N PHE A 63 0.95 9.24 -15.38
CA PHE A 63 1.10 7.81 -15.16
C PHE A 63 0.00 6.96 -15.82
N ILE A 64 -0.92 7.55 -16.59
CA ILE A 64 -1.87 6.77 -17.37
C ILE A 64 -1.10 5.87 -18.36
N ASN A 65 -1.42 4.57 -18.37
CA ASN A 65 -0.71 3.48 -19.04
C ASN A 65 0.69 3.17 -18.49
N ALA A 66 1.11 3.75 -17.36
CA ALA A 66 2.34 3.34 -16.71
C ALA A 66 2.20 1.91 -16.14
N SER A 67 3.28 1.13 -16.25
CA SER A 67 3.36 -0.16 -15.58
C SER A 67 3.53 0.04 -14.07
N LYS A 68 3.16 -1.00 -13.32
CA LYS A 68 3.43 -1.08 -11.89
C LYS A 68 4.90 -0.82 -11.56
N GLU A 69 5.81 -1.41 -12.31
CA GLU A 69 7.26 -1.25 -12.13
C GLU A 69 7.70 0.20 -12.37
N GLN A 70 7.06 0.94 -13.28
CA GLN A 70 7.35 2.36 -13.50
C GLN A 70 6.96 3.19 -12.27
N CYS A 71 5.78 2.94 -11.69
CA CYS A 71 5.35 3.60 -10.43
C CYS A 71 6.29 3.26 -9.27
N GLN A 72 6.63 1.97 -9.11
CA GLN A 72 7.55 1.47 -8.10
C GLN A 72 8.94 2.12 -8.20
N ASN A 73 9.53 2.15 -9.39
CA ASN A 73 10.85 2.75 -9.62
C ASN A 73 10.82 4.27 -9.37
N TRP A 74 9.78 4.96 -9.82
CA TRP A 74 9.63 6.39 -9.56
C TRP A 74 9.59 6.67 -8.05
N ALA A 75 8.81 5.90 -7.29
CA ALA A 75 8.71 6.05 -5.84
C ALA A 75 10.07 5.82 -5.13
N LEU A 76 10.78 4.74 -5.48
CA LEU A 76 12.13 4.48 -4.93
C LEU A 76 13.10 5.63 -5.20
N GLU A 77 13.09 6.15 -6.42
CA GLU A 77 13.92 7.29 -6.81
C GLU A 77 13.64 8.49 -5.90
N LYS A 78 12.36 8.83 -5.69
CA LYS A 78 12.01 10.02 -4.89
C LYS A 78 12.28 9.83 -3.39
N TRP A 79 12.06 8.64 -2.85
CA TRP A 79 12.34 8.34 -1.44
C TRP A 79 13.83 8.35 -1.13
N TYR A 80 14.63 7.60 -1.90
CA TYR A 80 16.02 7.31 -1.51
C TYR A 80 17.05 8.19 -2.22
N GLN A 81 16.80 8.56 -3.47
CA GLN A 81 17.74 9.40 -4.23
C GLN A 81 17.47 10.89 -3.98
N ALA A 82 16.20 11.31 -4.13
CA ALA A 82 15.82 12.70 -3.88
C ALA A 82 15.62 13.04 -2.40
N LYS A 83 15.53 12.02 -1.52
CA LYS A 83 15.39 12.15 -0.06
C LYS A 83 14.19 13.03 0.35
N VAL A 84 13.06 12.87 -0.36
CA VAL A 84 11.84 13.61 -0.09
C VAL A 84 11.22 13.14 1.22
N LYS A 85 11.27 14.00 2.26
CA LYS A 85 10.92 13.62 3.64
C LYS A 85 9.43 13.67 3.98
N PHE A 86 8.60 14.21 3.09
CA PHE A 86 7.16 14.32 3.33
C PHE A 86 6.36 13.21 2.66
N ILE A 87 7.00 12.31 1.90
CA ILE A 87 6.36 11.12 1.35
C ILE A 87 6.67 9.95 2.29
N GLU A 88 5.67 9.12 2.56
CA GLU A 88 5.86 7.88 3.31
C GLU A 88 6.67 6.90 2.45
N PRO A 89 7.85 6.43 2.91
CA PRO A 89 8.62 5.45 2.16
C PRO A 89 7.96 4.06 2.23
N ASN A 90 8.43 3.17 1.37
CA ASN A 90 8.16 1.73 1.36
C ASN A 90 6.76 1.29 0.98
N VAL A 91 5.76 2.18 0.88
CA VAL A 91 4.41 1.79 0.42
C VAL A 91 3.93 2.73 -0.67
N ILE A 92 3.36 2.17 -1.73
CA ILE A 92 2.56 2.90 -2.72
C ILE A 92 1.22 2.20 -2.94
N ALA A 93 0.23 2.97 -3.38
CA ALA A 93 -1.05 2.49 -3.86
C ALA A 93 -1.17 2.76 -5.36
N ILE A 94 -1.71 1.81 -6.10
CA ILE A 94 -1.94 1.94 -7.54
C ILE A 94 -3.41 1.59 -7.82
N ALA A 95 -4.10 2.53 -8.45
CA ALA A 95 -5.42 2.35 -9.02
C ALA A 95 -5.29 2.05 -10.52
N ASP A 96 -5.76 0.88 -10.92
CA ASP A 96 -5.75 0.38 -12.30
C ASP A 96 -7.18 0.08 -12.78
N GLU A 97 -7.34 -0.49 -13.98
CA GLU A 97 -8.65 -0.84 -14.56
C GLU A 97 -9.53 -1.70 -13.63
N ARG A 98 -8.92 -2.47 -12.73
CA ARG A 98 -9.65 -3.32 -11.77
C ARG A 98 -10.29 -2.48 -10.68
N SER A 99 -9.63 -1.41 -10.23
CA SER A 99 -10.12 -0.52 -9.18
C SER A 99 -11.51 0.06 -9.47
N ALA A 100 -11.78 0.39 -10.73
CA ALA A 100 -13.09 0.89 -11.16
C ALA A 100 -14.21 -0.16 -11.06
N ARG A 101 -13.85 -1.45 -11.16
CA ARG A 101 -14.78 -2.57 -11.24
C ARG A 101 -15.15 -3.11 -9.87
N ASP A 102 -14.17 -3.27 -8.98
CA ASP A 102 -14.37 -3.91 -7.68
C ASP A 102 -13.95 -3.05 -6.48
N GLY A 103 -13.47 -1.82 -6.71
CA GLY A 103 -13.07 -0.91 -5.64
C GLY A 103 -11.80 -1.32 -4.91
N SER A 104 -10.99 -2.21 -5.50
CA SER A 104 -9.71 -2.62 -4.92
C SER A 104 -8.55 -1.71 -5.35
N LEU A 105 -7.49 -1.66 -4.52
CA LEU A 105 -6.22 -1.02 -4.85
C LEU A 105 -5.11 -2.06 -4.86
N LEU A 106 -4.12 -1.89 -5.75
CA LEU A 106 -2.85 -2.61 -5.62
C LEU A 106 -1.98 -1.84 -4.63
N MET A 107 -1.78 -2.39 -3.45
CA MET A 107 -0.81 -1.89 -2.49
C MET A 107 0.51 -2.61 -2.73
N SER A 108 1.57 -1.85 -3.00
CA SER A 108 2.92 -2.39 -3.15
C SER A 108 3.75 -1.98 -1.95
N PHE A 109 4.31 -2.95 -1.24
CA PHE A 109 5.24 -2.78 -0.13
C PHE A 109 6.67 -3.11 -0.58
N TYR A 110 7.59 -2.17 -0.39
CA TYR A 110 9.01 -2.36 -0.66
C TYR A 110 9.72 -2.74 0.63
N TYR A 111 10.34 -3.93 0.62
CA TYR A 111 11.23 -4.34 1.68
C TYR A 111 12.67 -3.97 1.28
N PRO A 112 13.32 -3.01 1.96
CA PRO A 112 14.63 -2.51 1.57
C PRO A 112 15.73 -3.57 1.77
N GLU A 113 16.91 -3.28 1.25
CA GLU A 113 18.11 -4.05 1.59
C GLU A 113 18.41 -3.90 3.08
N VAL A 114 18.48 -5.03 3.77
CA VAL A 114 18.75 -5.12 5.21
C VAL A 114 20.27 -5.07 5.38
N SER A 115 20.75 -4.24 6.31
CA SER A 115 22.18 -4.21 6.63
C SER A 115 22.65 -5.60 7.07
N PRO A 116 23.87 -6.04 6.73
CA PRO A 116 24.42 -7.30 7.24
C PRO A 116 24.47 -7.39 8.77
N GLU A 117 24.38 -6.23 9.45
CA GLU A 117 24.37 -6.12 10.91
C GLU A 117 22.96 -6.22 11.52
N GLU A 118 21.91 -6.12 10.70
CA GLU A 118 20.53 -6.26 11.17
C GLU A 118 20.15 -7.75 11.27
N PRO A 119 19.49 -8.16 12.36
CA PRO A 119 19.06 -9.54 12.53
C PRO A 119 18.08 -9.91 11.42
N THR A 120 18.39 -10.98 10.69
CA THR A 120 17.41 -11.61 9.79
C THR A 120 16.40 -12.33 10.68
N PHE A 121 15.14 -11.89 10.66
CA PHE A 121 14.06 -12.56 11.38
C PHE A 121 13.71 -13.84 10.64
N GLU A 122 14.09 -14.98 11.22
CA GLU A 122 13.66 -16.28 10.77
C GLU A 122 12.39 -16.70 11.52
N PHE A 123 11.41 -17.15 10.75
CA PHE A 123 10.13 -17.63 11.24
C PHE A 123 10.08 -19.15 11.10
N ASP A 124 9.71 -19.83 12.19
CA ASP A 124 9.60 -21.29 12.17
C ASP A 124 8.60 -21.74 11.09
N GLY A 125 9.01 -22.68 10.23
CA GLY A 125 8.21 -23.15 9.09
C GLY A 125 8.27 -22.30 7.81
N TRP A 126 8.72 -21.04 7.87
CA TRP A 126 8.77 -20.13 6.71
C TRP A 126 10.17 -19.63 6.34
N GLY A 127 11.11 -19.65 7.27
CA GLY A 127 12.43 -19.04 7.09
C GLY A 127 12.35 -17.50 7.16
N PRO A 128 13.23 -16.77 6.46
CA PRO A 128 13.25 -15.31 6.52
C PRO A 128 12.01 -14.71 5.84
N LEU A 129 11.35 -13.77 6.50
CA LEU A 129 10.21 -13.03 5.94
C LEU A 129 10.46 -11.51 5.99
N PRO A 130 10.12 -10.75 4.92
CA PRO A 130 9.77 -11.24 3.59
C PRO A 130 10.91 -12.06 2.95
N PRO A 131 10.62 -13.01 2.04
CA PRO A 131 11.61 -13.97 1.52
C PRO A 131 12.86 -13.37 0.86
N LYS A 132 12.73 -12.14 0.37
CA LYS A 132 13.77 -11.42 -0.39
C LYS A 132 13.80 -9.94 -0.02
N ALA A 133 14.98 -9.46 0.37
CA ALA A 133 15.27 -8.04 0.53
C ALA A 133 15.42 -7.33 -0.82
N ASN A 134 15.34 -6.00 -0.82
CA ASN A 134 15.35 -5.17 -2.04
C ASN A 134 14.31 -5.66 -3.06
N ASN A 135 13.07 -5.82 -2.60
CA ASN A 135 12.00 -6.38 -3.41
C ASN A 135 10.64 -5.77 -3.06
N TRP A 136 9.80 -5.67 -4.09
CA TRP A 136 8.40 -5.27 -3.95
C TRP A 136 7.49 -6.48 -3.73
N TYR A 137 6.54 -6.33 -2.82
CA TYR A 137 5.50 -7.29 -2.51
C TYR A 137 4.15 -6.63 -2.73
N ASP A 138 3.33 -7.24 -3.58
CA ASP A 138 2.09 -6.65 -4.06
C ASP A 138 0.88 -7.36 -3.45
N PHE A 139 -0.05 -6.57 -2.92
CA PHE A 139 -1.29 -7.02 -2.34
C PHE A 139 -2.45 -6.26 -2.97
N ARG A 140 -3.37 -6.98 -3.60
CA ARG A 140 -4.64 -6.39 -4.02
C ARG A 140 -5.57 -6.38 -2.80
N ILE A 141 -6.03 -5.22 -2.36
CA ILE A 141 -6.88 -5.11 -1.17
C ILE A 141 -8.13 -4.29 -1.48
N ASP A 142 -9.19 -4.44 -0.69
CA ASP A 142 -10.24 -3.43 -0.64
C ASP A 142 -9.62 -2.08 -0.19
N HIS A 143 -9.88 -0.99 -0.91
CA HIS A 143 -9.37 0.34 -0.55
C HIS A 143 -9.63 0.72 0.91
N ARG A 144 -10.77 0.27 1.47
CA ARG A 144 -11.17 0.53 2.85
C ARG A 144 -10.22 0.02 3.91
N ALA A 145 -9.40 -0.95 3.53
CA ALA A 145 -8.45 -1.55 4.43
C ALA A 145 -7.03 -0.98 4.28
N ALA A 146 -6.83 0.06 3.47
CA ALA A 146 -5.49 0.61 3.21
C ALA A 146 -4.80 1.17 4.47
N ASP A 147 -5.53 1.84 5.35
CA ASP A 147 -4.99 2.34 6.62
C ASP A 147 -4.56 1.18 7.54
N ALA A 148 -5.38 0.13 7.60
CA ALA A 148 -5.06 -1.09 8.37
C ALA A 148 -3.88 -1.86 7.76
N PHE A 149 -3.78 -1.93 6.44
CA PHE A 149 -2.63 -2.50 5.71
C PHE A 149 -1.35 -1.75 6.04
N HIS A 150 -1.42 -0.42 6.00
CA HIS A 150 -0.31 0.46 6.36
C HIS A 150 0.09 0.28 7.83
N GLY A 151 -0.89 0.29 8.74
CA GLY A 151 -0.73 -0.06 10.16
C GLY A 151 0.02 -1.36 10.38
N SER A 152 -0.38 -2.40 9.65
CA SER A 152 0.17 -3.75 9.77
C SER A 152 1.64 -3.82 9.35
N LEU A 153 1.99 -3.30 8.17
CA LEU A 153 3.34 -3.49 7.63
C LEU A 153 4.36 -2.42 8.05
N MET A 154 3.91 -1.22 8.42
CA MET A 154 4.82 -0.11 8.76
C MET A 154 5.01 0.07 10.27
N TRP A 155 4.02 -0.32 11.09
CA TRP A 155 3.99 0.05 12.51
C TRP A 155 3.81 -1.13 13.46
N SER A 156 3.26 -2.25 12.99
CA SER A 156 3.09 -3.44 13.84
C SER A 156 4.40 -4.22 13.96
N PRO A 157 4.58 -4.99 15.05
CA PRO A 157 5.73 -5.88 15.19
C PRO A 157 5.85 -6.84 13.99
N GLN A 158 7.06 -6.99 13.46
CA GLN A 158 7.33 -7.85 12.30
C GLN A 158 6.96 -9.31 12.59
N ASP A 159 7.11 -9.75 13.84
CA ASP A 159 6.76 -11.10 14.27
C ASP A 159 5.27 -11.40 14.30
N SER A 160 4.43 -10.36 14.35
CA SER A 160 2.98 -10.47 14.18
C SER A 160 2.58 -10.36 12.71
N ALA A 161 3.09 -9.37 11.98
CA ALA A 161 2.61 -9.07 10.63
C ALA A 161 3.19 -10.02 9.56
N TYR A 162 4.50 -10.30 9.60
CA TYR A 162 5.17 -10.95 8.47
C TYR A 162 4.71 -12.38 8.18
N PRO A 163 4.44 -13.24 9.19
CA PRO A 163 3.89 -14.57 8.94
C PRO A 163 2.57 -14.55 8.15
N ILE A 164 1.74 -13.54 8.38
CA ILE A 164 0.42 -13.40 7.73
C ILE A 164 0.55 -12.86 6.31
N TYR A 165 1.32 -11.79 6.11
CA TYR A 165 1.45 -11.14 4.80
C TYR A 165 2.42 -11.87 3.85
N PHE A 166 3.45 -12.53 4.36
CA PHE A 166 4.51 -13.13 3.52
C PHE A 166 4.66 -14.64 3.70
N GLY A 167 4.26 -15.18 4.85
CA GLY A 167 4.35 -16.62 5.13
C GLY A 167 3.15 -17.42 4.62
N CYS A 168 1.94 -16.90 4.76
CA CYS A 168 0.70 -17.59 4.34
C CYS A 168 -0.38 -16.66 3.74
N PRO A 169 -0.02 -15.75 2.80
CA PRO A 169 -0.98 -14.79 2.26
C PRO A 169 -2.20 -15.44 1.59
N GLU A 170 -2.06 -16.68 1.10
CA GLU A 170 -3.14 -17.46 0.49
C GLU A 170 -4.30 -17.75 1.46
N LYS A 171 -4.07 -17.80 2.78
CA LYS A 171 -5.14 -17.99 3.78
C LYS A 171 -6.06 -16.77 3.94
N PHE A 172 -5.56 -15.62 3.49
CA PHE A 172 -6.22 -14.32 3.60
C PHE A 172 -6.60 -13.77 2.24
N THR A 173 -6.31 -14.48 1.15
CA THR A 173 -6.64 -14.05 -0.21
C THR A 173 -7.86 -14.82 -0.71
N ASP A 174 -8.89 -14.09 -1.17
CA ASP A 174 -10.09 -14.71 -1.71
C ASP A 174 -9.86 -15.29 -3.13
N GLU A 175 -10.88 -15.98 -3.66
CA GLU A 175 -10.84 -16.59 -4.99
C GLU A 175 -10.64 -15.58 -6.14
N THR A 176 -10.89 -14.30 -5.89
CA THR A 176 -10.68 -13.21 -6.85
C THR A 176 -9.29 -12.59 -6.74
N GLY A 177 -8.47 -13.05 -5.80
CA GLY A 177 -7.14 -12.53 -5.54
C GLY A 177 -7.11 -11.26 -4.68
N ILE A 178 -8.18 -10.95 -3.95
CA ILE A 178 -8.22 -9.82 -2.99
C ILE A 178 -7.81 -10.35 -1.61
N PHE A 179 -6.78 -9.72 -1.03
CA PHE A 179 -6.30 -9.98 0.31
C PHE A 179 -7.17 -9.26 1.35
N ASP A 180 -7.79 -10.02 2.26
CA ASP A 180 -8.61 -9.54 3.36
C ASP A 180 -7.73 -9.09 4.53
N VAL A 181 -7.37 -7.80 4.46
CA VAL A 181 -6.58 -7.12 5.49
C VAL A 181 -7.28 -7.11 6.85
N PHE A 182 -8.61 -7.00 6.91
CA PHE A 182 -9.31 -6.98 8.19
C PHE A 182 -9.26 -8.33 8.88
N LYS A 183 -9.38 -9.43 8.11
CA LYS A 183 -9.15 -10.78 8.63
C LYS A 183 -7.69 -10.96 9.08
N ALA A 184 -6.73 -10.47 8.29
CA ALA A 184 -5.32 -10.49 8.66
C ALA A 184 -5.05 -9.78 10.00
N VAL A 185 -5.58 -8.57 10.19
CA VAL A 185 -5.43 -7.81 11.45
C VAL A 185 -6.03 -8.54 12.64
N LYS A 186 -7.25 -9.11 12.52
CA LYS A 186 -7.83 -9.93 13.60
C LYS A 186 -6.96 -11.12 13.97
N CYS A 187 -6.35 -11.76 12.98
CA CYS A 187 -5.41 -12.85 13.23
C CYS A 187 -4.13 -12.37 13.92
N MET A 188 -3.61 -11.19 13.57
CA MET A 188 -2.47 -10.55 14.25
C MET A 188 -2.77 -10.26 15.73
N ASP A 189 -3.98 -9.79 16.02
CA ASP A 189 -4.43 -9.45 17.37
C ASP A 189 -4.78 -10.68 18.24
N GLY A 190 -4.67 -11.89 17.68
CA GLY A 190 -5.03 -13.13 18.35
C GLY A 190 -6.54 -13.33 18.53
N GLU A 191 -7.35 -12.57 17.79
CA GLU A 191 -8.82 -12.66 17.82
C GLU A 191 -9.36 -13.75 16.88
N ASP A 192 -8.50 -14.43 16.13
CA ASP A 192 -8.86 -15.63 15.36
C ASP A 192 -9.04 -16.82 16.32
N SER A 193 -10.20 -16.87 16.97
CA SER A 193 -10.75 -18.10 17.56
C SER A 193 -11.35 -18.96 16.45
N GLY A 194 -10.49 -19.39 15.53
CA GLY A 194 -10.80 -20.41 14.53
C GLY A 194 -10.42 -21.78 15.06
N ASP A 195 -11.29 -22.34 15.91
CA ASP A 195 -11.41 -23.79 16.02
C ASP A 195 -11.73 -24.33 14.61
N ASP A 196 -10.70 -24.78 13.89
CA ASP A 196 -10.86 -25.68 12.75
C ASP A 196 -10.76 -27.11 13.29
N GLU A 197 -11.91 -27.77 13.42
CA GLU A 197 -12.08 -29.21 13.69
C GLU A 197 -11.28 -30.12 12.74
#